data_AF-A0A4Q1KYD3-F1
#
_entry.id   AF-A0A4Q1KYD3-F1
#
_cell.length_a   1.000
_cell.length_b   1.000
_cell.length_c   1.000
_cell.angle_alpha   90.00
_cell.angle_beta   90.00
_cell.angle_gamma   90.00
#
_symmetry.space_group_name_H-M   'P 1'
#
loop_
_entity.id
_entity.type
_entity.pdbx_description
1 polymer ?
#
loop_
_entity_poly.entity_id
_entity_poly.type
_entity_poly.pdbx_seq_one_letter_code
_entity_poly.pdbx_strand_id
1 'polypeptide(L)'
;MNLKKLSRLVVIVLSIISIVFLATIMASDTKEGGMIEPFIYVAYLTLLIAIVLVLIYTLKNLASKDLKKTLISVGAFLGVILIAFIFADGTPVPLKDGGEVSSFGSKMVSTGLNAFYILAVAALGLMFFSGYKRIKK
;
A
#
# COMPACT_ATOMS: atom_id res chain seq x y z
N MET A 1 26.73 12.47 -2.43
CA MET A 1 26.39 11.03 -2.35
C MET A 1 25.08 10.78 -3.11
N ASN A 2 25.01 9.77 -3.97
CA ASN A 2 23.80 9.48 -4.75
C ASN A 2 22.63 9.11 -3.81
N LEU A 3 21.46 9.74 -3.94
CA LEU A 3 20.30 9.45 -3.08
C LEU A 3 19.96 7.94 -3.06
N LYS A 4 20.12 7.27 -4.20
CA LYS A 4 19.94 5.81 -4.33
C LYS A 4 20.90 5.00 -3.44
N LYS A 5 22.13 5.49 -3.26
CA LYS A 5 23.13 4.84 -2.39
C LYS A 5 22.80 5.06 -0.91
N LEU A 6 22.33 6.25 -0.54
CA LEU A 6 21.95 6.58 0.84
C LEU A 6 20.74 5.78 1.32
N SER A 7 19.65 5.73 0.54
CA SER A 7 18.49 4.90 0.93
C SER A 7 18.81 3.42 0.96
N ARG A 8 19.63 2.92 0.03
CA ARG A 8 20.08 1.53 0.07
C ARG A 8 20.81 1.21 1.37
N LEU A 9 21.68 2.10 1.83
CA LEU A 9 22.39 1.96 3.10
C LEU A 9 21.40 1.93 4.28
N VAL A 10 20.44 2.86 4.31
CA VAL A 10 19.41 2.93 5.37
C VAL A 10 18.58 1.64 5.41
N VAL A 11 18.17 1.11 4.26
CA VAL A 11 17.42 -0.15 4.17
C VAL A 11 18.26 -1.33 4.65
N ILE A 12 19.54 -1.41 4.27
CA ILE A 12 20.43 -2.50 4.72
C ILE A 12 20.57 -2.48 6.25
N VAL A 13 20.77 -1.30 6.85
CA VAL A 13 20.89 -1.16 8.31
C VAL A 13 19.58 -1.58 9.00
N LEU A 14 18.43 -1.14 8.49
CA LEU A 14 17.11 -1.56 8.98
C LEU A 14 16.87 -3.06 8.89
N SER A 15 17.27 -3.70 7.79
CA SER A 15 17.17 -5.15 7.62
C SER A 15 18.02 -5.90 8.64
N ILE A 16 19.25 -5.44 8.89
CA ILE A 16 20.13 -6.05 9.90
C ILE A 16 19.53 -5.91 11.30
N ILE A 17 19.04 -4.73 11.67
CA ILE A 17 18.37 -4.48 12.96
C ILE A 17 17.15 -5.40 13.13
N SER A 18 16.35 -5.57 12.08
CA SER A 18 15.16 -6.42 12.11
C SER A 18 15.50 -7.90 12.30
N ILE A 19 16.55 -8.38 11.63
CA ILE A 19 17.03 -9.76 11.76
C ILE A 19 17.58 -10.01 13.18
N VAL A 20 18.34 -9.06 13.74
CA VAL A 20 18.85 -9.16 15.11
C VAL A 20 17.69 -9.21 16.10
N PHE A 21 16.69 -8.35 15.96
CA PHE A 21 15.48 -8.36 16.79
C PHE A 21 14.72 -9.69 16.71
N LEU A 22 14.52 -10.23 15.50
CA LEU A 22 13.85 -11.51 15.31
C LEU A 22 14.65 -12.67 15.92
N ALA A 23 15.97 -12.69 15.72
CA ALA A 23 16.85 -13.69 16.33
C ALA A 23 16.82 -13.61 17.86
N THR A 24 16.79 -12.41 18.44
CA THR A 24 16.66 -12.24 19.89
C THR A 24 15.31 -12.74 20.42
N ILE A 25 14.20 -12.52 19.70
CA ILE A 25 12.87 -13.03 20.07
C ILE A 25 12.86 -14.57 20.03
N MET A 26 13.45 -15.17 19.00
CA MET A 26 13.53 -16.64 18.86
C MET A 26 14.46 -17.28 19.89
N ALA A 27 15.50 -16.57 20.37
CA ALA A 27 16.45 -17.06 21.35
C ALA A 27 16.00 -16.82 22.81
N SER A 28 15.10 -15.86 23.05
CA SER A 28 14.54 -15.63 24.38
C SER A 28 13.46 -16.67 24.71
N ASP A 29 13.80 -17.63 25.57
CA ASP A 29 12.89 -18.69 26.09
C ASP A 29 11.96 -18.16 27.22
N THR A 30 11.59 -16.88 27.15
CA THR A 30 10.75 -16.23 28.15
C THR A 30 9.29 -16.39 27.76
N LYS A 31 8.55 -17.20 28.53
CA LYS A 31 7.10 -17.44 28.40
C LYS A 31 6.22 -16.18 28.57
N GLU A 32 6.81 -15.08 29.02
CA GLU A 32 6.16 -13.79 29.16
C GLU A 32 6.71 -12.86 28.07
N GLY A 33 5.81 -12.30 27.26
CA GLY A 33 6.08 -11.60 25.99
C GLY A 33 6.93 -10.31 26.04
N GLY A 34 7.95 -10.23 26.90
CA GLY A 34 8.78 -9.04 27.11
C GLY A 34 9.56 -8.56 25.87
N MET A 35 9.75 -9.43 24.87
CA MET A 35 10.42 -9.08 23.61
C MET A 35 9.45 -8.72 22.47
N ILE A 36 8.14 -8.90 22.67
CA ILE A 36 7.10 -8.63 21.65
C ILE A 36 6.81 -7.14 21.55
N GLU A 37 6.69 -6.46 22.70
CA GLU A 37 6.47 -5.00 22.75
C GLU A 37 7.55 -4.20 22.00
N PRO A 38 8.86 -4.37 22.26
CA PRO A 38 9.88 -3.62 21.56
C PRO A 38 9.96 -3.98 20.06
N PHE A 39 9.58 -5.20 19.66
CA PHE A 39 9.45 -5.58 18.25
C PHE A 39 8.33 -4.81 17.53
N ILE A 40 7.18 -4.64 18.18
CA ILE A 40 6.07 -3.85 17.64
C ILE A 40 6.50 -2.38 17.42
N TYR A 41 7.27 -1.80 18.35
CA TYR A 41 7.82 -0.44 18.17
C TYR A 41 8.80 -0.34 17.01
N VAL A 42 9.68 -1.33 16.81
CA VAL A 42 10.59 -1.38 15.65
C VAL A 42 9.81 -1.53 14.34
N ALA A 43 8.72 -2.31 14.33
CA ALA A 43 7.85 -2.44 13.17
C ALA A 43 7.16 -1.11 12.80
N TYR A 44 6.62 -0.39 13.79
CA TYR A 44 6.04 0.94 13.56
C TYR A 44 7.09 1.95 13.07
N LEU A 45 8.29 1.94 13.63
CA LEU A 45 9.38 2.79 13.19
C LEU A 45 9.79 2.48 11.74
N THR A 46 9.88 1.20 11.39
CA THR A 46 10.20 0.75 10.02
C THR A 46 9.12 1.18 9.03
N LEU A 47 7.85 1.03 9.41
CA LEU A 47 6.71 1.48 8.61
C LEU A 47 6.74 3.00 8.38
N LEU A 48 7.05 3.78 9.43
CA LEU A 48 7.20 5.23 9.34
C LEU A 48 8.35 5.61 8.39
N ILE A 49 9.52 4.97 8.51
CA ILE A 49 10.67 5.23 7.64
C ILE A 49 10.34 4.87 6.18
N ALA A 50 9.66 3.74 5.95
CA ALA A 50 9.23 3.33 4.62
C ALA A 50 8.31 4.38 3.98
N ILE A 51 7.31 4.85 4.73
CA ILE A 51 6.39 5.91 4.28
C ILE A 51 7.16 7.17 3.90
N VAL A 52 8.06 7.65 4.78
CA VAL A 52 8.86 8.87 4.55
C VAL A 52 9.75 8.74 3.32
N LEU A 53 10.47 7.62 3.17
CA LEU A 53 11.32 7.39 2.01
C LEU A 53 10.50 7.36 0.72
N VAL A 54 9.39 6.62 0.71
CA VAL A 54 8.50 6.55 -0.46
C VAL A 54 7.97 7.93 -0.83
N LEU A 55 7.55 8.75 0.13
CA LEU A 55 7.13 10.14 -0.09
C LEU A 55 8.24 10.97 -0.73
N ILE A 56 9.44 10.98 -0.14
CA ILE A 56 10.59 11.75 -0.66
C ILE A 56 10.95 11.31 -2.08
N TYR A 57 11.05 10.00 -2.32
CA TYR A 57 11.38 9.47 -3.64
C TYR A 57 10.29 9.75 -4.66
N THR A 58 9.02 9.62 -4.28
CA THR A 58 7.89 9.88 -5.17
C THR A 58 7.86 11.36 -5.56
N LEU A 59 7.94 12.28 -4.61
CA LEU A 59 7.95 13.72 -4.86
C LEU A 59 9.15 14.14 -5.72
N LYS A 60 10.35 13.63 -5.41
CA LYS A 60 11.56 13.93 -6.19
C LYS A 60 11.48 13.39 -7.62
N ASN A 61 11.02 12.16 -7.79
CA ASN A 61 10.87 11.55 -9.12
C ASN A 61 9.75 12.21 -9.92
N LEU A 62 8.68 12.66 -9.25
CA LEU A 62 7.57 13.38 -9.84
C LEU A 62 8.03 14.75 -10.37
N ALA A 63 8.75 15.53 -9.55
CA ALA A 63 9.31 16.81 -9.96
C ALA A 63 10.35 16.71 -11.10
N SER A 64 10.98 15.54 -11.27
CA SER A 64 11.99 15.32 -12.30
C SER A 64 11.42 14.88 -13.66
N LYS A 65 10.10 14.64 -13.77
CA LYS A 65 9.42 14.15 -14.98
C LYS A 65 8.26 15.07 -15.37
N ASP A 66 7.59 14.75 -16.48
CA ASP A 66 6.36 15.41 -16.95
C ASP A 66 5.25 15.37 -15.88
N LEU A 67 5.23 16.38 -15.01
CA LEU A 67 4.27 16.52 -13.91
C LEU A 67 2.82 16.41 -14.40
N LYS A 68 2.54 16.94 -15.59
CA LYS A 68 1.22 16.89 -16.23
C LYS A 68 0.74 15.45 -16.46
N LYS A 69 1.59 14.56 -16.97
CA LYS A 69 1.20 13.17 -17.26
C LYS A 69 0.94 12.40 -15.96
N THR A 70 1.76 12.63 -14.95
CA THR A 70 1.52 12.01 -13.65
C THR A 70 0.25 12.55 -13.00
N LEU A 71 -0.01 13.87 -13.09
CA LEU A 71 -1.23 14.45 -12.54
C LEU A 71 -2.49 13.91 -13.24
N ILE A 72 -2.44 13.70 -14.56
CA ILE A 72 -3.53 13.06 -15.30
C ILE A 72 -3.75 11.62 -14.83
N SER A 73 -2.67 10.84 -14.66
CA SER A 73 -2.75 9.46 -14.16
C SER A 73 -3.33 9.39 -12.75
N VAL A 74 -2.83 10.22 -11.84
CA VAL A 74 -3.30 10.31 -10.45
C VAL A 74 -4.75 10.80 -10.40
N GLY A 75 -5.10 11.80 -11.19
CA GLY A 75 -6.46 12.33 -11.31
C GLY A 75 -7.44 11.29 -11.86
N ALA A 76 -7.05 10.52 -12.88
CA ALA A 76 -7.85 9.42 -13.41
C ALA A 76 -8.07 8.33 -12.36
N PHE A 77 -7.03 7.95 -11.61
CA PHE A 77 -7.14 6.98 -10.53
C PHE A 77 -8.07 7.47 -9.40
N LEU A 78 -7.92 8.72 -8.97
CA LEU A 78 -8.82 9.35 -8.00
C LEU A 78 -10.26 9.42 -8.52
N GLY A 79 -10.46 9.71 -9.81
CA GLY A 79 -11.77 9.69 -10.44
C GLY A 79 -12.47 8.33 -10.31
N VAL A 80 -11.73 7.24 -10.52
CA VAL A 80 -12.26 5.88 -10.33
C VAL A 80 -12.61 5.63 -8.86
N ILE A 81 -11.78 6.07 -7.92
CA ILE A 81 -12.08 5.95 -6.48
C ILE A 81 -13.34 6.74 -6.11
N LEU A 82 -13.51 7.95 -6.63
CA LEU A 82 -14.70 8.77 -6.38
C LEU A 82 -15.96 8.09 -6.91
N ILE A 83 -15.91 7.55 -8.13
CA ILE A 83 -17.02 6.77 -8.68
C ILE A 83 -17.30 5.56 -7.79
N ALA A 84 -16.26 4.79 -7.44
CA ALA A 84 -16.41 3.62 -6.59
C ALA A 84 -17.00 3.96 -5.21
N PHE A 85 -16.67 5.11 -4.63
CA PHE A 85 -17.18 5.58 -3.34
C PHE A 85 -18.64 6.04 -3.40
N ILE A 86 -19.05 6.68 -4.51
CA ILE A 86 -20.44 7.07 -4.74
C ILE A 86 -21.33 5.83 -4.83
N PHE A 87 -20.86 4.79 -5.51
CA PHE A 87 -21.56 3.51 -5.67
C PHE A 87 -21.30 2.50 -4.53
N ALA A 88 -20.54 2.88 -3.50
CA ALA A 88 -20.24 1.99 -2.39
C ALA A 88 -21.40 1.90 -1.40
N ASP A 89 -21.74 0.68 -1.03
CA ASP A 89 -22.72 0.40 0.00
C ASP A 89 -22.11 0.54 1.40
N GLY A 90 -22.79 1.28 2.26
CA GLY A 90 -22.41 1.48 3.66
C GLY A 90 -23.26 0.69 4.64
N THR A 91 -23.90 -0.39 4.19
CA THR A 91 -24.72 -1.22 5.06
C THR A 91 -23.84 -1.86 6.14
N PRO A 92 -24.23 -1.76 7.43
CA PRO A 92 -23.52 -2.45 8.50
C PRO A 92 -23.49 -3.94 8.20
N VAL A 93 -22.30 -4.54 8.27
CA VAL A 93 -22.13 -5.97 8.04
C VAL A 93 -21.96 -6.64 9.40
N PRO A 94 -22.84 -7.59 9.77
CA PRO A 94 -22.70 -8.34 11.01
C PRO A 94 -21.45 -9.23 10.93
N LEU A 95 -20.63 -9.16 11.97
CA LEU A 95 -19.44 -9.98 12.15
C LEU A 95 -19.83 -11.32 12.79
N LYS A 96 -19.03 -12.37 12.52
CA LYS A 96 -19.23 -13.72 13.07
C LYS A 96 -19.18 -13.77 14.61
N ASP A 97 -18.59 -12.76 15.23
CA ASP A 97 -18.43 -12.63 16.68
C ASP A 97 -19.56 -11.83 17.36
N GLY A 98 -20.62 -11.48 16.61
CA GLY A 98 -21.80 -10.77 17.14
C GLY A 98 -21.67 -9.23 17.18
N GLY A 99 -20.53 -8.67 16.76
CA GLY A 99 -20.37 -7.22 16.52
C GLY A 99 -20.82 -6.81 15.12
N GLU A 100 -20.90 -5.52 14.83
CA GLU A 100 -21.15 -4.99 13.48
C GLU A 100 -19.98 -4.13 13.01
N VAL A 101 -19.60 -4.25 11.73
CA VAL A 101 -18.69 -3.26 11.12
C VAL A 101 -19.47 -1.96 10.96
N SER A 102 -18.90 -0.86 11.46
CA SER A 102 -19.50 0.47 11.30
C SER A 102 -19.86 0.75 9.83
N SER A 103 -20.95 1.46 9.60
CA SER A 103 -21.42 1.83 8.24
C SER A 103 -20.32 2.50 7.41
N PHE A 104 -19.47 3.30 8.04
CA PHE A 104 -18.32 3.93 7.41
C PHE A 104 -17.22 2.94 7.03
N GLY A 105 -16.87 2.01 7.94
CA GLY A 105 -15.90 0.95 7.66
C GLY A 105 -16.36 0.06 6.52
N SER A 106 -17.63 -0.34 6.53
CA SER A 106 -18.24 -1.14 5.46
C SER A 106 -18.21 -0.39 4.12
N LYS A 107 -18.54 0.91 4.13
CA LYS A 107 -18.47 1.75 2.93
C LYS A 107 -17.06 1.88 2.36
N MET A 108 -16.04 2.01 3.19
CA MET A 108 -14.64 2.08 2.73
C MET A 108 -14.19 0.77 2.08
N VAL A 109 -14.57 -0.37 2.67
CA VAL A 109 -14.27 -1.69 2.11
C VAL A 109 -15.00 -1.89 0.78
N SER A 110 -16.29 -1.58 0.73
CA SER A 110 -17.10 -1.63 -0.50
C SER A 110 -16.53 -0.73 -1.60
N THR A 111 -16.08 0.47 -1.25
CA THR A 111 -15.38 1.40 -2.16
C THR A 111 -14.10 0.76 -2.72
N GLY A 112 -13.28 0.15 -1.88
CA GLY A 112 -12.05 -0.51 -2.32
C GLY A 112 -12.33 -1.67 -3.29
N LEU A 113 -13.37 -2.46 -3.00
CA LEU A 113 -13.80 -3.57 -3.83
C LEU A 113 -14.35 -3.10 -5.19
N ASN A 114 -15.23 -2.10 -5.18
CA ASN A 114 -15.77 -1.49 -6.39
C ASN A 114 -14.68 -0.87 -7.28
N ALA A 115 -13.73 -0.14 -6.67
CA ALA A 115 -12.60 0.43 -7.39
C ALA A 115 -11.75 -0.67 -8.04
N PHE A 116 -11.49 -1.76 -7.32
CA PHE A 116 -10.75 -2.90 -7.84
C PHE A 116 -11.46 -3.53 -9.04
N TYR A 117 -12.77 -3.77 -8.96
CA TYR A 117 -13.53 -4.36 -10.07
C TYR A 117 -13.55 -3.46 -11.32
N ILE A 118 -13.77 -2.15 -11.15
CA ILE A 118 -13.74 -1.19 -12.27
C ILE A 118 -12.36 -1.23 -12.96
N LEU A 119 -11.28 -1.15 -12.18
CA LEU A 119 -9.92 -1.16 -12.72
C LEU A 119 -9.55 -2.51 -13.34
N ALA A 120 -10.00 -3.62 -12.75
CA ALA A 120 -9.74 -4.96 -13.27
C ALA A 120 -10.37 -5.15 -14.66
N VAL A 121 -11.65 -4.77 -14.81
CA VAL A 121 -12.33 -4.84 -16.12
C VAL A 121 -11.65 -3.94 -17.15
N ALA A 122 -11.31 -2.70 -16.75
CA ALA A 122 -10.59 -1.77 -17.64
C ALA A 122 -9.22 -2.34 -18.07
N ALA A 123 -8.46 -2.93 -17.14
CA ALA A 123 -7.16 -3.53 -17.42
C ALA A 123 -7.27 -4.71 -18.39
N LEU A 124 -8.22 -5.62 -18.15
CA LEU A 124 -8.49 -6.74 -19.05
C LEU A 124 -8.85 -6.24 -20.45
N GLY A 125 -9.78 -5.29 -20.56
CA GLY A 125 -10.18 -4.72 -21.86
C GLY A 125 -9.01 -4.08 -22.62
N LEU A 126 -8.16 -3.32 -21.92
CA LEU A 126 -6.95 -2.72 -22.50
C LEU A 126 -5.93 -3.80 -22.92
N MET A 127 -5.76 -4.86 -22.14
CA MET A 127 -4.89 -5.98 -22.49
C MET A 127 -5.37 -6.67 -23.77
N PHE A 128 -6.66 -6.99 -23.89
CA PHE A 128 -7.24 -7.57 -25.10
C PHE A 128 -7.07 -6.67 -26.32
N PHE A 129 -7.38 -5.37 -26.18
CA PHE A 129 -7.22 -4.41 -27.27
C PHE A 129 -5.76 -4.25 -27.70
N SER A 130 -4.84 -4.16 -26.73
CA SER A 130 -3.40 -4.06 -27.00
C SER A 130 -2.84 -5.32 -27.66
N GLY A 131 -3.32 -6.50 -27.25
CA GLY A 131 -2.97 -7.79 -27.83
C GLY A 131 -3.45 -7.91 -29.27
N TYR A 132 -4.72 -7.59 -29.53
CA TYR A 132 -5.27 -7.60 -30.90
C TYR A 132 -4.51 -6.64 -31.83
N LYS A 133 -4.23 -5.42 -31.35
CA LYS A 133 -3.52 -4.41 -32.15
C LYS A 133 -2.06 -4.79 -32.43
N ARG A 134 -1.43 -5.57 -31.56
CA ARG A 134 -0.08 -6.13 -31.78
C ARG A 134 -0.06 -7.27 -32.80
N ILE A 135 -1.14 -8.06 -32.91
CA ILE A 135 -1.24 -9.17 -33.87
C ILE A 135 -1.58 -8.67 -35.27
N LYS A 136 -2.35 -7.58 -35.38
CA LYS A 136 -2.72 -6.96 -36.66
C LYS A 136 -1.61 -6.13 -37.30
N LYS A 137 -0.54 -5.81 -36.57
CA LYS A 137 0.61 -5.05 -37.05
C LYS A 137 1.79 -5.99 -37.26
#